data_AF-A0A960KZN1-F1
#
_entry.id   AF-A0A960KZN1-F1
#
_cell.length_a   1.000
_cell.length_b   1.000
_cell.length_c   1.000
_cell.angle_alpha   90.00
_cell.angle_beta   90.00
_cell.angle_gamma   90.00
#
_symmetry.space_group_name_H-M   'P 1'
#
loop_
_entity.id
_entity.type
_entity.pdbx_description
1 polymer ?
#
loop_
_entity_poly.entity_id
_entity_poly.type
_entity_poly.pdbx_seq_one_letter_code
_entity_poly.pdbx_strand_id
1 'polypeptide(L)'
;MSVAIFCLLFGWMPIASALQTQQLDSERVTLGDLIDGLEQIALELEANKTVKAEFEDLVKSHSLEGSNQQFLEFVRVRLAFETTRDGGLWGIRWTITNRDPNSIDIWYQFSQWNADENEFGQPTADAECDELSALCAVVARRLGVEGVGLFWPTPNHTVAVWETQGLNGKKARILLPTSQIFLGREERLGSQSFDPWQQKRIYPYEMKDVSDEFQLPAALVRALLEHTRRHAGKSSADLQAKRNERASRVGGS
;
A
#
# COMPACT_ATOMS: atom_id res chain seq x y z
N MET A 1 46.09 -53.71 31.25
CA MET A 1 45.42 -52.72 32.11
C MET A 1 45.17 -51.48 31.26
N SER A 2 43.90 -51.25 30.92
CA SER A 2 43.45 -50.10 30.12
C SER A 2 43.45 -48.84 30.97
N VAL A 3 43.93 -47.72 30.43
CA VAL A 3 43.70 -46.38 30.97
C VAL A 3 43.12 -45.53 29.84
N ALA A 4 41.93 -44.98 30.11
CA ALA A 4 41.06 -44.32 29.17
C ALA A 4 41.53 -42.89 28.83
N ILE A 5 41.36 -42.53 27.56
CA ILE A 5 41.52 -41.17 27.02
C ILE A 5 40.23 -40.40 27.32
N PHE A 6 40.34 -39.29 28.08
CA PHE A 6 39.24 -38.35 28.28
C PHE A 6 39.37 -37.20 27.28
N CYS A 7 38.62 -37.29 26.17
CA CYS A 7 38.43 -36.18 25.25
C CYS A 7 37.36 -35.23 25.82
N LEU A 8 37.77 -34.05 26.28
CA LEU A 8 36.85 -32.93 26.55
C LEU A 8 36.73 -32.08 25.28
N LEU A 9 35.76 -32.43 24.43
CA LEU A 9 35.23 -31.55 23.39
C LEU A 9 34.03 -30.81 24.00
N PHE A 10 34.26 -29.64 24.59
CA PHE A 10 33.16 -28.72 24.87
C PHE A 10 32.88 -27.90 23.61
N GLY A 11 31.71 -28.16 23.03
CA GLY A 11 31.23 -27.55 21.81
C GLY A 11 31.07 -26.03 21.93
N TRP A 12 31.52 -25.34 20.89
CA TRP A 12 31.08 -23.99 20.59
C TRP A 12 29.60 -24.03 20.24
N MET A 13 28.73 -23.53 21.13
CA MET A 13 27.38 -23.11 20.77
C MET A 13 27.43 -21.72 20.13
N PRO A 14 26.73 -21.46 19.02
CA PRO A 14 26.69 -20.15 18.40
C PRO A 14 25.73 -19.24 19.20
N ILE A 15 26.25 -18.50 20.17
CA ILE A 15 25.49 -17.42 20.86
C ILE A 15 25.29 -16.21 19.91
N ALA A 16 25.97 -16.19 18.77
CA ALA A 16 25.91 -15.09 17.80
C ALA A 16 24.58 -14.96 17.04
N SER A 17 23.77 -16.03 16.93
CA SER A 17 22.53 -15.96 16.12
C SER A 17 21.37 -15.26 16.82
N ALA A 18 21.21 -15.41 18.14
CA ALA A 18 20.06 -14.82 18.84
C ALA A 18 20.21 -13.29 19.01
N LEU A 19 21.43 -12.84 19.33
CA LEU A 19 21.74 -11.40 19.46
C LEU A 19 21.64 -10.66 18.13
N GLN A 20 22.00 -11.30 17.02
CA GLN A 20 21.95 -10.68 15.69
C GLN A 20 20.52 -10.57 15.16
N THR A 21 19.64 -11.51 15.48
CA THR A 21 18.19 -11.42 15.20
C THR A 21 17.52 -10.37 16.09
N GLN A 22 17.80 -10.34 17.40
CA GLN A 22 17.27 -9.32 18.31
C GLN A 22 17.69 -7.89 17.94
N GLN A 23 18.90 -7.72 17.42
CA GLN A 23 19.41 -6.40 17.02
C GLN A 23 18.74 -5.88 15.74
N LEU A 24 18.31 -6.78 14.84
CA LEU A 24 17.56 -6.44 13.61
C LEU A 24 16.10 -6.03 13.87
N ASP A 25 15.50 -6.44 14.99
CA ASP A 25 14.15 -6.06 15.42
C ASP A 25 14.10 -4.73 16.19
N SER A 26 15.22 -4.30 16.78
CA SER A 26 15.34 -2.99 17.46
C SER A 26 15.63 -1.82 16.52
N GLU A 27 15.99 -2.10 15.27
CA GLU A 27 16.37 -1.09 14.29
C GLU A 27 15.13 -0.31 13.81
N ARG A 28 15.24 1.02 13.82
CA ARG A 28 14.20 1.94 13.36
C ARG A 28 14.67 2.63 12.09
N VAL A 29 13.76 2.78 11.13
CA VAL A 29 13.96 3.53 9.89
C VAL A 29 12.89 4.60 9.78
N THR A 30 13.10 5.57 8.90
CA THR A 30 12.16 6.68 8.71
C THR A 30 11.05 6.30 7.73
N LEU A 31 9.94 7.03 7.76
CA LEU A 31 8.95 6.99 6.68
C LEU A 31 9.59 7.43 5.34
N GLY A 32 10.53 8.37 5.38
CA GLY A 32 11.35 8.74 4.21
C GLY A 32 11.97 7.52 3.53
N ASP A 33 12.60 6.62 4.30
CA ASP A 33 13.21 5.39 3.77
C ASP A 33 12.19 4.46 3.12
N LEU A 34 10.99 4.35 3.68
CA LEU A 34 9.89 3.59 3.06
C LEU A 34 9.46 4.22 1.74
N ILE A 35 9.29 5.55 1.69
CA ILE A 35 8.90 6.27 0.46
C ILE A 35 9.99 6.14 -0.61
N ASP A 36 11.25 6.29 -0.27
CA ASP A 36 12.37 6.09 -1.21
C ASP A 36 12.38 4.66 -1.77
N GLY A 37 12.10 3.67 -0.92
CA GLY A 37 11.93 2.28 -1.35
C GLY A 37 10.78 2.07 -2.33
N LEU A 38 9.64 2.75 -2.12
CA LEU A 38 8.51 2.73 -3.06
C LEU A 38 8.85 3.45 -4.37
N GLU A 39 9.58 4.55 -4.33
CA GLU A 39 10.02 5.28 -5.54
C GLU A 39 10.91 4.38 -6.41
N GLN A 40 11.84 3.62 -5.81
CA GLN A 40 12.63 2.64 -6.55
C GLN A 40 11.75 1.56 -7.21
N ILE A 41 10.73 1.07 -6.49
CA ILE A 41 9.77 0.11 -7.06
C ILE A 41 8.97 0.75 -8.20
N ALA A 42 8.54 2.00 -8.07
CA ALA A 42 7.83 2.72 -9.13
C ALA A 42 8.69 2.77 -10.40
N LEU A 43 9.97 3.13 -10.29
CA LEU A 43 10.92 3.15 -11.42
C LEU A 43 11.07 1.76 -12.07
N GLU A 44 11.13 0.67 -11.29
CA GLU A 44 11.16 -0.70 -11.81
C GLU A 44 9.88 -1.04 -12.62
N LEU A 45 8.73 -0.53 -12.17
CA LEU A 45 7.43 -0.78 -12.81
C LEU A 45 7.22 -0.01 -14.12
N GLU A 46 7.96 1.07 -14.37
CA GLU A 46 7.89 1.82 -15.64
C GLU A 46 8.26 0.95 -16.85
N ALA A 47 9.11 -0.07 -16.65
CA ALA A 47 9.49 -1.05 -17.67
C ALA A 47 8.55 -2.27 -17.75
N ASN A 48 7.57 -2.37 -16.84
CA ASN A 48 6.71 -3.54 -16.73
C ASN A 48 5.60 -3.53 -17.80
N LYS A 49 5.59 -4.57 -18.65
CA LYS A 49 4.64 -4.71 -19.77
C LYS A 49 3.19 -4.87 -19.32
N THR A 50 2.95 -5.56 -18.20
CA THR A 50 1.61 -5.74 -17.63
C THR A 50 1.05 -4.41 -17.15
N VAL A 51 1.85 -3.64 -16.39
CA VAL A 51 1.45 -2.30 -15.92
C VAL A 51 1.19 -1.36 -17.09
N LYS A 52 2.04 -1.39 -18.12
CA LYS A 52 1.84 -0.61 -19.34
C LYS A 52 0.52 -0.96 -20.06
N ALA A 53 0.22 -2.24 -20.21
CA ALA A 53 -1.03 -2.67 -20.84
C ALA A 53 -2.26 -2.19 -20.05
N GLU A 54 -2.22 -2.23 -18.72
CA GLU A 54 -3.31 -1.72 -17.88
C GLU A 54 -3.50 -0.21 -18.02
N PHE A 55 -2.41 0.55 -18.17
CA PHE A 55 -2.51 1.97 -18.48
C PHE A 55 -3.21 2.21 -19.82
N GLU A 56 -2.83 1.47 -20.87
CA GLU A 56 -3.45 1.59 -22.20
C GLU A 56 -4.96 1.29 -22.16
N ASP A 57 -5.39 0.35 -21.33
CA ASP A 57 -6.80 0.04 -21.12
C ASP A 57 -7.51 1.11 -20.27
N LEU A 58 -6.85 1.68 -19.27
CA LEU A 58 -7.36 2.83 -18.51
C LEU A 58 -7.58 4.05 -19.43
N VAL A 59 -6.61 4.33 -20.32
CA VAL A 59 -6.69 5.42 -21.30
C VAL A 59 -7.94 5.29 -22.17
N LYS A 60 -8.22 4.08 -22.70
CA LYS A 60 -9.40 3.83 -23.52
C LYS A 60 -10.69 3.97 -22.72
N SER A 61 -10.76 3.35 -21.53
CA SER A 61 -11.97 3.30 -20.72
C SER A 61 -12.37 4.65 -20.13
N HIS A 62 -11.40 5.53 -19.87
CA HIS A 62 -11.63 6.83 -19.24
C HIS A 62 -11.37 8.02 -20.16
N SER A 63 -11.13 7.78 -21.46
CA SER A 63 -10.86 8.83 -22.44
C SER A 63 -9.73 9.77 -21.98
N LEU A 64 -8.60 9.18 -21.58
CA LEU A 64 -7.42 9.91 -21.14
C LEU A 64 -6.56 10.38 -22.32
N GLU A 65 -5.67 11.34 -22.09
CA GLU A 65 -4.71 11.80 -23.10
C GLU A 65 -3.69 10.71 -23.48
N GLY A 66 -3.26 9.88 -22.52
CA GLY A 66 -2.34 8.78 -22.76
C GLY A 66 -0.88 9.21 -22.93
N SER A 67 -0.48 10.36 -22.40
CA SER A 67 0.90 10.85 -22.49
C SER A 67 1.87 9.99 -21.67
N ASN A 68 3.18 10.06 -21.98
CA ASN A 68 4.19 9.37 -21.18
C ASN A 68 4.21 9.86 -19.73
N GLN A 69 4.06 11.17 -19.51
CA GLN A 69 3.99 11.72 -18.15
C GLN A 69 2.79 11.16 -17.37
N GLN A 70 1.64 11.00 -18.04
CA GLN A 70 0.47 10.40 -17.42
C GLN A 70 0.65 8.91 -17.12
N PHE A 71 1.43 8.18 -17.93
CA PHE A 71 1.83 6.81 -17.60
C PHE A 71 2.70 6.75 -16.34
N LEU A 72 3.69 7.63 -16.20
CA LEU A 72 4.55 7.70 -15.01
C LEU A 72 3.75 8.04 -13.74
N GLU A 73 2.75 8.90 -13.87
CA GLU A 73 1.81 9.23 -12.80
C GLU A 73 0.94 8.02 -12.45
N PHE A 74 0.38 7.32 -13.45
CA PHE A 74 -0.41 6.10 -13.27
C PHE A 74 0.37 5.01 -12.51
N VAL A 75 1.65 4.80 -12.83
CA VAL A 75 2.50 3.81 -12.12
C VAL A 75 2.53 4.09 -10.62
N ARG A 76 2.72 5.36 -10.23
CA ARG A 76 2.77 5.80 -8.83
C ARG A 76 1.41 5.70 -8.15
N VAL A 77 0.34 6.14 -8.82
CA VAL A 77 -1.04 6.01 -8.31
C VAL A 77 -1.42 4.56 -8.09
N ARG A 78 -1.13 3.69 -9.05
CA ARG A 78 -1.39 2.26 -8.95
C ARG A 78 -0.59 1.61 -7.83
N LEU A 79 0.68 1.98 -7.67
CA LEU A 79 1.51 1.50 -6.58
C LEU A 79 0.94 1.91 -5.22
N ALA A 80 0.58 3.18 -5.04
CA ALA A 80 -0.08 3.68 -3.83
C ALA A 80 -1.39 2.93 -3.56
N PHE A 81 -2.26 2.84 -4.57
CA PHE A 81 -3.53 2.15 -4.46
C PHE A 81 -3.38 0.67 -4.05
N GLU A 82 -2.57 -0.10 -4.77
CA GLU A 82 -2.44 -1.54 -4.52
C GLU A 82 -1.72 -1.83 -3.21
N THR A 83 -0.88 -0.92 -2.72
CA THR A 83 -0.22 -1.06 -1.41
C THR A 83 -1.17 -0.77 -0.26
N THR A 84 -1.93 0.33 -0.33
CA THR A 84 -2.66 0.88 0.81
C THR A 84 -4.12 0.43 0.91
N ARG A 85 -4.71 -0.16 -0.14
CA ARG A 85 -6.10 -0.65 -0.11
C ARG A 85 -6.28 -1.78 0.92
N ASP A 86 -7.52 -1.98 1.37
CA ASP A 86 -7.95 -3.13 2.16
C ASP A 86 -7.48 -4.44 1.51
N GLY A 87 -6.79 -5.27 2.29
CA GLY A 87 -6.20 -6.52 1.84
C GLY A 87 -5.16 -6.35 0.73
N GLY A 88 -4.62 -5.14 0.54
CA GLY A 88 -3.60 -4.79 -0.46
C GLY A 88 -2.20 -5.30 -0.11
N LEU A 89 -1.17 -4.81 -0.78
CA LEU A 89 0.21 -5.32 -0.62
C LEU A 89 0.78 -5.05 0.78
N TRP A 90 0.26 -4.09 1.52
CA TRP A 90 0.64 -3.89 2.92
C TRP A 90 -0.17 -4.72 3.91
N GLY A 91 -1.25 -5.37 3.46
CA GLY A 91 -2.03 -6.27 4.32
C GLY A 91 -2.84 -5.54 5.40
N ILE A 92 -3.23 -4.29 5.16
CA ILE A 92 -4.15 -3.55 6.03
C ILE A 92 -5.53 -4.20 5.92
N ARG A 93 -6.24 -4.35 7.04
CA ARG A 93 -7.59 -4.90 7.07
C ARG A 93 -8.60 -3.78 7.24
N TRP A 94 -9.66 -3.84 6.43
CA TRP A 94 -10.81 -2.99 6.64
C TRP A 94 -11.61 -3.41 7.87
N THR A 95 -11.91 -2.45 8.74
CA THR A 95 -12.85 -2.59 9.86
C THR A 95 -13.45 -1.24 10.22
N ILE A 96 -14.52 -1.22 11.02
CA ILE A 96 -15.09 0.03 11.55
C ILE A 96 -14.20 0.52 12.69
N THR A 97 -13.66 1.72 12.57
CA THR A 97 -12.78 2.33 13.58
C THR A 97 -13.45 3.51 14.28
N ASN A 98 -14.39 4.19 13.61
CA ASN A 98 -15.02 5.45 14.06
C ASN A 98 -13.99 6.56 14.39
N ARG A 99 -12.92 6.66 13.60
CA ARG A 99 -11.87 7.68 13.75
C ARG A 99 -12.02 8.81 12.73
N ASP A 100 -11.16 9.82 12.86
CA ASP A 100 -11.11 10.93 11.90
C ASP A 100 -10.58 10.43 10.53
N PRO A 101 -10.98 11.06 9.40
CA PRO A 101 -10.63 10.63 8.05
C PRO A 101 -9.17 10.98 7.67
N ASN A 102 -8.21 10.37 8.35
CA ASN A 102 -6.77 10.53 8.11
C ASN A 102 -6.00 9.21 8.31
N SER A 103 -4.73 9.18 7.92
CA SER A 103 -3.90 7.97 8.01
C SER A 103 -3.01 7.91 9.25
N ILE A 104 -3.13 8.86 10.18
CA ILE A 104 -2.25 8.99 11.36
C ILE A 104 -2.25 7.71 12.20
N ASP A 105 -3.42 7.13 12.45
CA ASP A 105 -3.55 5.93 13.27
C ASP A 105 -2.99 4.69 12.58
N ILE A 106 -2.98 4.63 11.25
CA ILE A 106 -2.31 3.54 10.52
C ILE A 106 -0.80 3.63 10.72
N TRP A 107 -0.22 4.85 10.63
CA TRP A 107 1.20 5.05 10.88
C TRP A 107 1.59 4.70 12.32
N TYR A 108 0.76 5.04 13.31
CA TYR A 108 1.01 4.64 14.69
C TYR A 108 0.92 3.12 14.90
N GLN A 109 -0.04 2.43 14.27
CA GLN A 109 -0.09 0.96 14.31
C GLN A 109 1.19 0.34 13.71
N PHE A 110 1.63 0.82 12.54
CA PHE A 110 2.90 0.38 11.96
C PHE A 110 4.10 0.67 12.85
N SER A 111 4.11 1.81 13.55
CA SER A 111 5.19 2.17 14.47
C SER A 111 5.33 1.23 15.66
N GLN A 112 4.24 0.53 16.02
CA GLN A 112 4.17 -0.43 17.14
C GLN A 112 4.28 -1.89 16.68
N TRP A 113 4.37 -2.13 15.36
CA TRP A 113 4.47 -3.48 14.83
C TRP A 113 5.74 -4.19 15.32
N ASN A 114 5.59 -5.44 15.74
CA ASN A 114 6.67 -6.27 16.28
C ASN A 114 6.67 -7.65 15.60
N ALA A 115 7.83 -8.07 15.07
CA ALA A 115 7.98 -9.35 14.37
C ALA A 115 7.80 -10.58 15.27
N ASP A 116 8.10 -10.45 16.58
CA ASP A 116 7.94 -11.53 17.55
C ASP A 116 6.47 -11.82 17.87
N GLU A 117 5.62 -10.79 17.77
CA GLU A 117 4.19 -10.86 18.10
C GLU A 117 3.31 -10.99 16.85
N ASN A 118 3.80 -10.54 15.70
CA ASN A 118 3.03 -10.46 14.47
C ASN A 118 3.66 -11.34 13.38
N GLU A 119 2.95 -12.40 13.00
CA GLU A 119 3.32 -13.20 11.84
C GLU A 119 2.97 -12.48 10.53
N PHE A 120 3.89 -12.55 9.56
CA PHE A 120 3.64 -12.10 8.19
C PHE A 120 2.50 -12.94 7.58
N GLY A 121 1.30 -12.36 7.53
CA GLY A 121 0.06 -13.06 7.16
C GLY A 121 -1.16 -12.61 7.98
N GLN A 122 -0.93 -12.02 9.15
CA GLN A 122 -1.92 -11.24 9.89
C GLN A 122 -2.07 -9.82 9.33
N PRO A 123 -3.18 -9.12 9.62
CA PRO A 123 -3.30 -7.70 9.32
C PRO A 123 -2.15 -6.89 9.92
N THR A 124 -1.57 -5.98 9.15
CA THR A 124 -0.50 -5.07 9.63
C THR A 124 -1.06 -3.82 10.30
N ALA A 125 -2.30 -3.46 10.00
CA ALA A 125 -3.08 -2.41 10.62
C ALA A 125 -4.58 -2.63 10.33
N ASP A 126 -5.41 -1.99 11.14
CA ASP A 126 -6.85 -1.88 10.98
C ASP A 126 -7.23 -0.43 10.61
N ALA A 127 -8.10 -0.28 9.61
CA ALA A 127 -8.52 1.02 9.09
C ALA A 127 -9.91 0.98 8.44
N GLU A 128 -10.64 2.09 8.47
CA GLU A 128 -11.89 2.30 7.76
C GLU A 128 -11.67 2.89 6.35
N CYS A 129 -12.74 3.04 5.56
CA CYS A 129 -12.66 3.44 4.15
C CYS A 129 -12.04 4.83 3.92
N ASP A 130 -12.26 5.75 4.85
CA ASP A 130 -11.69 7.09 4.85
C ASP A 130 -10.22 7.12 5.24
N GLU A 131 -9.82 6.38 6.28
CA GLU A 131 -8.42 6.21 6.69
C GLU A 131 -7.60 5.56 5.56
N LEU A 132 -8.13 4.52 4.89
CA LEU A 132 -7.48 3.88 3.74
C LEU A 132 -7.37 4.81 2.52
N SER A 133 -8.40 5.62 2.27
CA SER A 133 -8.40 6.60 1.18
C SER A 133 -7.43 7.75 1.44
N ALA A 134 -7.35 8.21 2.69
CA ALA A 134 -6.36 9.20 3.13
C ALA A 134 -4.95 8.65 2.97
N LEU A 135 -4.70 7.41 3.41
CA LEU A 135 -3.39 6.76 3.27
C LEU A 135 -2.97 6.65 1.80
N CYS A 136 -3.88 6.23 0.91
CA CYS A 136 -3.65 6.17 -0.53
C CYS A 136 -3.22 7.54 -1.08
N ALA A 137 -3.93 8.60 -0.70
CA ALA A 137 -3.64 9.96 -1.14
C ALA A 137 -2.29 10.47 -0.60
N VAL A 138 -1.98 10.23 0.68
CA VAL A 138 -0.70 10.59 1.31
C VAL A 138 0.47 9.89 0.60
N VAL A 139 0.37 8.58 0.36
CA VAL A 139 1.42 7.81 -0.31
C VAL A 139 1.58 8.27 -1.77
N ALA A 140 0.49 8.45 -2.50
CA ALA A 140 0.55 8.92 -3.89
C ALA A 140 1.22 10.31 -4.00
N ARG A 141 0.89 11.23 -3.08
CA ARG A 141 1.51 12.57 -3.03
C ARG A 141 2.99 12.53 -2.67
N ARG A 142 3.38 11.67 -1.73
CA ARG A 142 4.79 11.43 -1.37
C ARG A 142 5.59 10.84 -2.54
N LEU A 143 4.94 10.09 -3.43
CA LEU A 143 5.50 9.63 -4.70
C LEU A 143 5.45 10.69 -5.82
N GLY A 144 5.00 11.91 -5.53
CA GLY A 144 4.99 13.03 -6.49
C GLY A 144 3.70 13.19 -7.29
N VAL A 145 2.60 12.54 -6.91
CA VAL A 145 1.30 12.70 -7.57
C VAL A 145 0.42 13.71 -6.84
N GLU A 146 0.20 14.90 -7.43
CA GLU A 146 -0.58 15.97 -6.79
C GLU A 146 -2.09 15.75 -6.85
N GLY A 147 -2.59 15.10 -7.92
CA GLY A 147 -4.01 15.02 -8.27
C GLY A 147 -4.84 14.02 -7.46
N VAL A 148 -4.35 13.50 -6.34
CA VAL A 148 -5.09 12.51 -5.53
C VAL A 148 -5.77 13.20 -4.34
N GLY A 149 -7.07 12.92 -4.17
CA GLY A 149 -7.89 13.46 -3.10
C GLY A 149 -9.00 12.51 -2.66
N LEU A 150 -9.92 13.03 -1.85
CA LEU A 150 -11.03 12.26 -1.28
C LEU A 150 -12.37 12.57 -1.97
N PHE A 151 -13.19 11.54 -2.12
CA PHE A 151 -14.52 11.57 -2.70
C PHE A 151 -15.50 10.81 -1.81
N TRP A 152 -16.66 11.41 -1.56
CA TRP A 152 -17.75 10.81 -0.79
C TRP A 152 -18.90 10.39 -1.72
N PRO A 153 -18.86 9.17 -2.30
CA PRO A 153 -19.94 8.68 -3.15
C PRO A 153 -21.26 8.49 -2.40
N THR A 154 -21.19 8.28 -1.08
CA THR A 154 -22.36 8.18 -0.20
C THR A 154 -22.07 8.91 1.13
N PRO A 155 -23.09 9.19 1.96
CA PRO A 155 -22.88 9.86 3.24
C PRO A 155 -21.94 9.12 4.22
N ASN A 156 -21.81 7.79 4.08
CA ASN A 156 -21.06 6.94 5.00
C ASN A 156 -19.90 6.20 4.30
N HIS A 157 -19.43 6.71 3.16
CA HIS A 157 -18.36 6.06 2.42
C HIS A 157 -17.45 7.08 1.77
N THR A 158 -16.14 6.85 1.90
CA THR A 158 -15.08 7.64 1.30
C THR A 158 -14.23 6.75 0.40
N VAL A 159 -13.89 7.24 -0.78
CA VAL A 159 -12.91 6.63 -1.68
C VAL A 159 -11.87 7.66 -2.09
N ALA A 160 -10.67 7.21 -2.44
CA ALA A 160 -9.70 8.08 -3.07
C ALA A 160 -10.05 8.27 -4.56
N VAL A 161 -9.71 9.43 -5.10
CA VAL A 161 -9.90 9.77 -6.52
C VAL A 161 -8.64 10.43 -7.05
N TRP A 162 -8.21 10.01 -8.23
CA TRP A 162 -7.14 10.63 -8.99
C TRP A 162 -7.71 11.50 -10.11
N GLU A 163 -7.48 12.80 -10.05
CA GLU A 163 -7.80 13.75 -11.11
C GLU A 163 -6.59 13.95 -12.04
N THR A 164 -6.77 13.67 -13.33
CA THR A 164 -5.71 13.76 -14.36
C THR A 164 -6.25 14.36 -15.66
N GLN A 165 -5.40 14.46 -16.68
CA GLN A 165 -5.75 15.03 -17.97
C GLN A 165 -6.53 14.03 -18.85
N GLY A 166 -7.77 14.38 -19.17
CA GLY A 166 -8.59 13.72 -20.17
C GLY A 166 -8.35 14.29 -21.57
N LEU A 167 -8.97 13.66 -22.57
CA LEU A 167 -8.94 14.11 -23.97
C LEU A 167 -9.42 15.56 -24.13
N ASN A 168 -8.86 16.25 -25.12
CA ASN A 168 -9.25 17.61 -25.52
C ASN A 168 -9.18 18.65 -24.39
N GLY A 169 -8.21 18.51 -23.48
CA GLY A 169 -8.02 19.47 -22.39
C GLY A 169 -9.02 19.34 -21.23
N LYS A 170 -9.94 18.36 -21.27
CA LYS A 170 -10.88 18.10 -20.16
C LYS A 170 -10.19 17.40 -18.99
N LYS A 171 -10.66 17.61 -17.77
CA LYS A 171 -10.23 16.78 -16.61
C LYS A 171 -10.93 15.42 -16.64
N ALA A 172 -10.23 14.39 -16.20
CA ALA A 172 -10.77 13.07 -15.92
C ALA A 172 -10.59 12.75 -14.43
N ARG A 173 -11.52 12.01 -13.84
CA ARG A 173 -11.46 11.57 -12.44
C ARG A 173 -11.56 10.05 -12.40
N ILE A 174 -10.57 9.42 -11.80
CA ILE A 174 -10.40 7.97 -11.74
C ILE A 174 -10.63 7.52 -10.32
N LEU A 175 -11.60 6.61 -10.11
CA LEU A 175 -11.87 6.05 -8.79
C LEU A 175 -10.74 5.13 -8.34
N LEU A 176 -10.34 5.26 -7.08
CA LEU A 176 -9.40 4.38 -6.39
C LEU A 176 -10.16 3.71 -5.22
N PRO A 177 -10.88 2.60 -5.46
CA PRO A 177 -11.72 1.96 -4.45
C PRO A 177 -10.87 1.24 -3.39
N THR A 178 -10.46 1.96 -2.36
CA THR A 178 -9.53 1.51 -1.32
C THR A 178 -10.14 0.49 -0.36
N SER A 179 -11.45 0.28 -0.37
CA SER A 179 -12.16 -0.81 0.31
C SER A 179 -13.22 -1.43 -0.62
N GLN A 180 -13.81 -2.57 -0.24
CA GLN A 180 -14.92 -3.24 -0.96
C GLN A 180 -16.30 -2.94 -0.40
N ILE A 181 -16.40 -2.12 0.65
CA ILE A 181 -17.68 -1.72 1.23
C ILE A 181 -18.50 -1.01 0.14
N PHE A 182 -19.72 -1.49 -0.08
CA PHE A 182 -20.62 -1.05 -1.16
C PHE A 182 -20.14 -1.32 -2.60
N LEU A 183 -19.11 -2.14 -2.76
CA LEU A 183 -18.47 -2.45 -4.04
C LEU A 183 -18.43 -3.96 -4.33
N GLY A 184 -18.33 -4.32 -5.60
CA GLY A 184 -18.19 -5.71 -6.02
C GLY A 184 -16.80 -6.29 -5.71
N ARG A 185 -16.72 -7.62 -5.62
CA ARG A 185 -15.45 -8.34 -5.38
C ARG A 185 -14.41 -8.16 -6.50
N GLU A 186 -14.84 -7.66 -7.64
CA GLU A 186 -14.01 -7.43 -8.83
C GLU A 186 -13.63 -5.96 -9.03
N GLU A 187 -14.00 -5.06 -8.11
CA GLU A 187 -13.75 -3.63 -8.26
C GLU A 187 -12.26 -3.29 -8.07
N ARG A 188 -11.73 -2.53 -9.04
CA ARG A 188 -10.31 -2.21 -9.22
C ARG A 188 -10.12 -0.72 -9.45
N LEU A 189 -8.85 -0.29 -9.53
CA LEU A 189 -8.51 1.06 -9.98
C LEU A 189 -9.21 1.39 -11.31
N GLY A 190 -9.86 2.55 -11.37
CA GLY A 190 -10.64 2.96 -12.54
C GLY A 190 -12.01 2.27 -12.62
N SER A 191 -12.51 1.76 -11.50
CA SER A 191 -13.89 1.33 -11.39
C SER A 191 -14.88 2.44 -11.81
N GLN A 192 -16.04 2.03 -12.32
CA GLN A 192 -17.17 2.89 -12.68
C GLN A 192 -18.38 2.72 -11.74
N SER A 193 -18.22 2.08 -10.57
CA SER A 193 -19.35 1.83 -9.65
C SER A 193 -19.95 3.10 -9.07
N PHE A 194 -19.20 4.19 -9.04
CA PHE A 194 -19.68 5.51 -8.65
C PHE A 194 -19.41 6.54 -9.75
N ASP A 195 -20.23 7.58 -9.81
CA ASP A 195 -19.95 8.74 -10.65
C ASP A 195 -19.01 9.71 -9.91
N PRO A 196 -17.73 9.86 -10.32
CA PRO A 196 -16.78 10.74 -9.64
C PRO A 196 -17.12 12.24 -9.80
N TRP A 197 -18.14 12.57 -10.59
CA TRP A 197 -18.63 13.94 -10.79
C TRP A 197 -19.82 14.31 -9.91
N GLN A 198 -20.37 13.35 -9.16
CA GLN A 198 -21.45 13.61 -8.19
C GLN A 198 -21.02 14.65 -7.14
N GLN A 199 -19.73 14.66 -6.79
CA GLN A 199 -19.11 15.72 -6.00
C GLN A 199 -18.47 16.77 -6.92
N LYS A 200 -18.90 18.02 -6.82
CA LYS A 200 -18.42 19.11 -7.71
C LYS A 200 -16.91 19.31 -7.68
N ARG A 201 -16.31 19.22 -6.49
CA ARG A 201 -14.88 19.44 -6.25
C ARG A 201 -14.30 18.23 -5.55
N ILE A 202 -13.24 17.64 -6.09
CA ILE A 202 -12.38 16.76 -5.30
C ILE A 202 -11.48 17.67 -4.48
N TYR A 203 -11.42 17.43 -3.18
CA TYR A 203 -10.51 18.16 -2.31
C TYR A 203 -9.16 17.43 -2.34
N PRO A 204 -8.08 18.08 -2.81
CA PRO A 204 -6.75 17.50 -2.69
C PRO A 204 -6.48 17.18 -1.22
N TYR A 205 -5.90 16.02 -0.97
CA TYR A 205 -5.55 15.64 0.40
C TYR A 205 -4.18 16.22 0.74
N GLU A 206 -4.13 17.45 1.25
CA GLU A 206 -2.86 18.16 1.48
C GLU A 206 -2.17 17.82 2.81
N MET A 207 -2.85 17.06 3.68
CA MET A 207 -2.28 16.68 4.97
C MET A 207 -1.11 15.70 4.76
N LYS A 208 -0.03 15.92 5.53
CA LYS A 208 1.12 15.01 5.55
C LYS A 208 0.91 13.81 6.47
N ASP A 209 -0.06 13.91 7.38
CA ASP A 209 -0.40 13.02 8.50
C ASP A 209 0.73 12.78 9.50
N VAL A 210 1.91 12.35 9.05
CA VAL A 210 3.14 12.25 9.84
C VAL A 210 4.34 12.80 9.07
N SER A 211 5.43 13.13 9.76
CA SER A 211 6.67 13.65 9.14
C SER A 211 7.47 12.54 8.43
N ASP A 212 8.35 12.92 7.51
CA ASP A 212 9.27 11.98 6.84
C ASP A 212 10.19 11.28 7.85
N GLU A 213 10.57 11.98 8.92
CA GLU A 213 11.36 11.47 10.04
C GLU A 213 10.60 10.53 10.99
N PHE A 214 9.32 10.25 10.73
CA PHE A 214 8.52 9.37 11.57
C PHE A 214 9.12 7.97 11.58
N GLN A 215 9.30 7.40 12.78
CA GLN A 215 10.07 6.17 12.95
C GLN A 215 9.18 4.94 12.83
N LEU A 216 9.63 3.97 12.03
CA LEU A 216 9.00 2.68 11.79
C LEU A 216 9.97 1.54 12.12
N PRO A 217 9.49 0.36 12.53
CA PRO A 217 10.33 -0.83 12.67
C PRO A 217 10.96 -1.20 11.32
N ALA A 218 12.28 -1.36 11.27
CA ALA A 218 13.01 -1.69 10.05
C ALA A 218 12.54 -3.04 9.47
N ALA A 219 12.23 -4.00 10.33
CA ALA A 219 11.69 -5.31 9.94
C ALA A 219 10.36 -5.17 9.17
N LEU A 220 9.42 -4.34 9.66
CA LEU A 220 8.17 -4.06 8.95
C LEU A 220 8.45 -3.44 7.59
N VAL A 221 9.24 -2.36 7.54
CA VAL A 221 9.52 -1.63 6.29
C VAL A 221 10.16 -2.53 5.24
N ARG A 222 11.16 -3.34 5.61
CA ARG A 222 11.80 -4.31 4.72
C ARG A 222 10.77 -5.25 4.11
N ALA A 223 9.90 -5.81 4.94
CA ALA A 223 8.97 -6.82 4.48
C ALA A 223 7.77 -6.24 3.71
N LEU A 224 7.31 -5.02 4.02
CA LEU A 224 6.36 -4.26 3.19
C LEU A 224 6.96 -4.01 1.80
N LEU A 225 8.20 -3.53 1.73
CA LEU A 225 8.88 -3.26 0.46
C LEU A 225 9.17 -4.54 -0.33
N GLU A 226 9.60 -5.61 0.32
CA GLU A 226 9.87 -6.90 -0.32
C GLU A 226 8.59 -7.51 -0.91
N HIS A 227 7.51 -7.54 -0.13
CA HIS A 227 6.22 -8.03 -0.60
C HIS A 227 5.67 -7.17 -1.74
N THR A 228 5.83 -5.84 -1.64
CA THR A 228 5.44 -4.89 -2.70
C THR A 228 6.23 -5.14 -3.97
N ARG A 229 7.57 -5.15 -3.93
CA ARG A 229 8.44 -5.39 -5.08
C ARG A 229 8.13 -6.71 -5.77
N ARG A 230 7.85 -7.77 -5.00
CA ARG A 230 7.51 -9.11 -5.52
C ARG A 230 6.18 -9.14 -6.29
N HIS A 231 5.26 -8.23 -6.03
CA HIS A 231 3.87 -8.38 -6.49
C HIS A 231 3.29 -7.18 -7.24
N ALA A 232 3.82 -5.98 -7.05
CA ALA A 232 3.29 -4.77 -7.69
C ALA A 232 3.28 -4.86 -9.23
N GLY A 233 4.18 -5.65 -9.83
CA GLY A 233 4.22 -5.87 -11.28
C GLY A 233 3.22 -6.89 -11.83
N LYS A 234 2.39 -7.53 -10.97
CA LYS A 234 1.34 -8.46 -11.40
C LYS A 234 0.13 -7.72 -11.96
N SER A 235 -0.77 -8.43 -12.64
CA SER A 235 -2.02 -7.82 -13.12
C SER A 235 -2.94 -7.44 -11.95
N SER A 236 -3.76 -6.42 -12.14
CA SER A 236 -4.82 -5.99 -11.24
C SER A 236 -5.81 -7.12 -10.98
N ALA A 237 -6.01 -8.04 -11.93
CA ALA A 237 -6.80 -9.25 -11.72
C ALA A 237 -6.16 -10.20 -10.69
N ASP A 238 -4.85 -10.44 -10.80
CA ASP A 238 -4.12 -11.29 -9.84
C ASP A 238 -4.07 -10.64 -8.45
N LEU A 239 -3.86 -9.32 -8.40
CA LEU A 239 -3.86 -8.56 -7.15
C LEU A 239 -5.25 -8.56 -6.50
N GLN A 240 -6.31 -8.42 -7.30
CA GLN A 240 -7.69 -8.53 -6.84
C GLN A 240 -8.01 -9.93 -6.29
N ALA A 241 -7.59 -10.99 -6.99
CA ALA A 241 -7.79 -12.36 -6.53
C ALA A 241 -7.08 -12.62 -5.20
N LYS A 242 -5.83 -12.17 -5.07
CA LYS A 242 -5.06 -12.26 -3.81
C LYS A 242 -5.70 -11.49 -2.67
N ARG A 243 -6.20 -10.29 -2.96
CA ARG A 243 -6.94 -9.49 -1.99
C ARG A 243 -8.18 -10.25 -1.49
N ASN A 244 -8.98 -10.77 -2.42
CA ASN A 244 -10.19 -11.53 -2.11
C ASN A 244 -9.89 -12.80 -1.28
N GLU A 245 -8.77 -13.47 -1.56
CA GLU A 245 -8.26 -14.59 -0.75
C GLU A 245 -7.92 -14.13 0.67
N ARG A 246 -7.19 -13.03 0.82
CA ARG A 246 -6.85 -12.47 2.14
C ARG A 246 -8.10 -12.09 2.94
N ALA A 247 -9.02 -11.36 2.34
CA ALA A 247 -10.28 -10.97 2.97
C ALA A 247 -11.07 -12.19 3.47
N SER A 248 -11.05 -13.31 2.73
CA SER A 248 -11.69 -14.57 3.16
C SER A 248 -11.02 -15.24 4.37
N ARG A 249 -9.74 -14.95 4.64
CA ARG A 249 -8.98 -15.54 5.74
C ARG A 249 -9.00 -14.72 7.02
N VAL A 250 -8.83 -13.41 6.90
CA VAL A 250 -8.60 -12.51 8.06
C VAL A 250 -9.76 -11.54 8.31
N GLY A 251 -10.83 -11.65 7.53
CA GLY A 251 -11.90 -10.65 7.46
C GLY A 251 -11.49 -9.44 6.63
N GLY A 252 -12.41 -8.50 6.46
CA GLY A 252 -12.26 -7.33 5.61
C GLY A 252 -13.58 -6.97 4.96
N SER A 253 -13.53 -5.97 4.07
CA SER A 253 -14.70 -5.53 3.30
C SER A 253 -15.01 -6.41 2.11
#